data_AF-A1E4U6-F1
#
_entry.id   AF-A1E4U6-F1
#
_cell.length_a   1.000
_cell.length_b   1.000
_cell.length_c   1.000
_cell.angle_alpha   90.00
_cell.angle_beta   90.00
_cell.angle_gamma   90.00
#
_symmetry.space_group_name_H-M   'P 1'
#
loop_
_entity.id
_entity.type
_entity.pdbx_description
1 polymer ?
#
loop_
_entity_poly.entity_id
_entity_poly.type
_entity_poly.pdbx_seq_one_letter_code
_entity_poly.pdbx_strand_id
1 'polypeptide(L)' 'MLQPKKTKFRKNQRGRLKGKTAKGNNIAFGHFALQSLEPYWLTARQIEAARRVITRYTKRNGKLWIRIFPDKVITKRAAE' A
#
# COMPACT_ATOMS: atom_id res chain seq x y z
N MET A 1 -2.99 11.63 -3.11
CA MET A 1 -2.82 10.24 -2.64
C MET A 1 -1.86 9.54 -3.59
N LEU A 2 -1.14 8.51 -3.14
CA LEU A 2 -0.16 7.79 -3.98
C LEU A 2 -0.85 7.20 -5.22
N GLN A 3 -0.30 7.47 -6.40
CA GLN A 3 -0.76 6.93 -7.69
C GLN A 3 0.37 6.96 -8.73
N PRO A 4 0.40 6.04 -9.70
CA PRO A 4 1.34 6.11 -10.83
C PRO A 4 1.14 7.39 -11.63
N LYS A 5 2.23 8.03 -12.06
CA LYS A 5 2.18 9.22 -12.93
C LYS A 5 1.74 8.88 -14.36
N LYS A 6 2.19 7.75 -14.89
CA LYS A 6 1.91 7.29 -16.26
C LYS A 6 1.78 5.77 -16.28
N THR A 7 0.75 5.26 -16.94
CA THR A 7 0.59 3.82 -17.23
C THR A 7 0.43 3.59 -18.73
N LYS A 8 0.89 2.44 -19.23
CA LYS A 8 0.73 2.07 -20.64
C LYS A 8 -0.74 1.83 -21.01
N PHE A 9 -1.48 1.19 -20.10
CA PHE A 9 -2.90 0.88 -20.27
C PHE A 9 -3.72 1.45 -19.10
N ARG A 10 -4.97 1.80 -19.38
CA ARG A 10 -5.91 2.37 -18.40
C ARG A 10 -6.66 1.32 -17.59
N LYS A 11 -6.80 0.09 -18.11
CA LYS A 11 -7.59 -0.99 -17.50
C LYS A 11 -6.70 -2.23 -17.34
N ASN A 12 -6.68 -2.77 -16.13
CA ASN A 12 -5.94 -3.99 -15.79
C ASN A 12 -6.89 -5.05 -15.23
N GLN A 13 -6.57 -6.33 -15.46
CA GLN A 13 -7.26 -7.44 -14.81
C GLN A 13 -6.95 -7.45 -13.31
N ARG A 14 -7.93 -7.81 -12.46
CA ARG A 14 -7.75 -7.86 -11.00
C ARG A 14 -6.71 -8.90 -10.57
N GLY A 15 -6.62 -10.03 -11.27
CA GLY A 15 -5.75 -11.14 -10.85
C GLY A 15 -6.24 -11.78 -9.56
N ARG A 16 -5.44 -12.69 -8.98
CA ARG A 16 -5.79 -13.44 -7.77
C ARG A 16 -4.65 -13.37 -6.76
N LEU A 17 -4.97 -13.03 -5.51
CA LEU A 17 -4.02 -13.07 -4.40
C LEU A 17 -3.89 -14.53 -3.95
N LYS A 18 -2.74 -15.15 -4.21
CA LYS A 18 -2.42 -16.52 -3.78
C LYS A 18 -0.99 -16.61 -3.28
N GLY A 19 -0.75 -17.57 -2.40
CA GLY A 19 0.58 -17.91 -1.92
C GLY A 19 1.14 -16.91 -0.91
N LYS A 20 2.43 -17.08 -0.60
CA LYS A 20 3.21 -16.21 0.28
C LYS A 20 4.15 -15.35 -0.56
N THR A 21 4.41 -14.12 -0.14
CA THR A 21 5.42 -13.27 -0.78
C THR A 21 6.80 -13.86 -0.57
N ALA A 22 7.59 -13.99 -1.64
CA ALA A 22 9.00 -14.40 -1.57
C ALA A 22 9.95 -13.22 -1.32
N LYS A 23 9.51 -11.99 -1.60
CA LYS A 23 10.32 -10.75 -1.50
C LYS A 23 9.61 -9.73 -0.62
N GLY A 24 10.40 -8.89 0.05
CA GLY A 24 9.88 -7.80 0.89
C GLY A 24 9.56 -8.19 2.34
N ASN A 25 9.86 -9.43 2.76
CA ASN A 25 9.54 -9.93 4.09
C ASN A 25 10.54 -9.50 5.18
N ASN A 26 11.71 -8.98 4.80
CA ASN A 26 12.74 -8.55 5.75
C ASN A 26 12.66 -7.04 5.99
N ILE A 27 13.04 -6.58 7.18
CA ILE A 27 13.12 -5.15 7.52
C ILE A 27 14.34 -4.56 6.81
N ALA A 28 14.10 -3.75 5.77
CA ALA A 28 15.19 -3.11 5.01
C ALA A 28 15.59 -1.73 5.58
N PHE A 29 14.69 -1.08 6.32
CA PHE A 29 14.89 0.27 6.86
C PHE A 29 14.34 0.35 8.27
N GLY A 30 15.00 1.14 9.12
CA GLY A 30 14.59 1.35 10.51
C GLY A 30 14.81 0.11 11.38
N HIS A 31 14.32 0.20 12.62
CA HIS A 31 14.47 -0.86 13.63
C HIS A 31 13.18 -1.67 13.82
N PHE A 32 12.02 -1.09 13.48
CA PHE A 32 10.71 -1.69 13.67
C PHE A 32 9.90 -1.64 12.37
N ALA A 33 9.05 -2.65 12.15
CA ALA A 33 8.18 -2.75 10.99
C ALA A 33 6.83 -3.35 11.34
N LEU A 34 5.85 -3.13 10.47
CA LEU A 34 4.52 -3.74 10.52
C LEU A 34 4.39 -4.74 9.38
N GLN A 35 4.09 -5.99 9.71
CA GLN A 35 3.93 -7.09 8.77
C GLN A 35 2.46 -7.46 8.60
N SER A 36 2.02 -7.67 7.36
CA SER A 36 0.71 -8.23 7.07
C SER A 36 0.71 -9.75 7.26
N LEU A 37 -0.28 -10.26 7.96
CA LEU A 37 -0.48 -11.71 8.15
C LEU A 37 -1.39 -12.32 7.07
N GLU A 38 -2.28 -11.50 6.51
CA GLU A 38 -3.32 -11.95 5.58
C GLU A 38 -3.22 -11.27 4.21
N PRO A 39 -3.64 -11.95 3.12
CA PRO A 39 -3.69 -11.36 1.80
C PRO A 39 -4.87 -10.38 1.68
N TYR A 40 -4.58 -9.11 1.37
CA TYR A 40 -5.61 -8.08 1.23
C TYR A 40 -5.28 -7.05 0.15
N TRP A 41 -6.32 -6.46 -0.46
CA TRP A 41 -6.20 -5.36 -1.42
C TRP A 41 -6.15 -4.01 -0.72
N LEU A 42 -4.95 -3.45 -0.58
CA LEU A 42 -4.77 -2.18 0.11
C LEU A 42 -4.95 -0.97 -0.80
N THR A 43 -5.72 0.01 -0.34
CA THR A 43 -5.99 1.26 -1.08
C THR A 43 -5.02 2.38 -0.70
N ALA A 44 -4.82 3.34 -1.61
CA ALA A 44 -4.04 4.56 -1.32
C ALA A 44 -4.60 5.35 -0.12
N ARG A 45 -5.92 5.28 0.10
CA ARG A 45 -6.62 5.92 1.23
C ARG A 45 -6.24 5.30 2.57
N GLN A 46 -6.21 3.98 2.64
CA GLN A 46 -5.82 3.26 3.85
C GLN A 46 -4.35 3.50 4.21
N ILE A 47 -3.45 3.49 3.22
CA ILE A 47 -2.02 3.82 3.43
C ILE A 47 -1.86 5.22 4.02
N GLU A 48 -2.56 6.21 3.46
CA GLU A 48 -2.46 7.59 3.93
C GLU A 48 -3.08 7.77 5.31
N ALA A 49 -4.19 7.08 5.61
CA ALA A 49 -4.79 7.10 6.94
C ALA A 49 -3.83 6.53 7.99
N ALA A 50 -3.24 5.36 7.74
CA ALA A 50 -2.26 4.75 8.62
C ALA A 50 -1.02 5.65 8.82
N ARG A 51 -0.48 6.21 7.74
CA ARG A 51 0.66 7.14 7.78
C ARG A 51 0.36 8.35 8.66
N ARG A 52 -0.79 9.00 8.47
CA ARG A 52 -1.20 10.18 9.26
C ARG A 52 -1.29 9.85 10.74
N VAL A 53 -1.88 8.71 11.10
CA VAL A 53 -2.02 8.26 12.49
C VAL A 53 -0.63 8.06 13.12
N ILE A 54 0.24 7.27 12.47
CA ILE A 54 1.59 6.99 13.00
C ILE A 54 2.40 8.28 13.16
N THR A 55 2.36 9.17 12.17
CA THR A 55 3.05 10.46 12.24
C THR A 55 2.49 11.35 13.36
N ARG A 56 1.19 11.29 13.66
CA ARG A 56 0.57 12.04 14.75
C ARG A 56 1.03 11.53 16.12
N TYR A 57 1.01 10.21 16.32
CA TYR A 57 1.43 9.60 17.59
C TYR A 57 2.92 9.77 17.87
N THR A 58 3.76 9.74 16.83
CA THR A 58 5.20 10.01 16.96
C THR A 58 5.53 11.50 17.05
N LYS A 59 4.52 12.38 17.13
CA LYS A 59 4.67 13.85 17.17
C LYS A 59 5.57 14.39 16.05
N ARG A 60 5.56 13.75 14.89
CA ARG A 60 6.43 14.04 13.72
C ARG A 60 7.94 13.89 13.96
N ASN A 61 8.36 13.34 15.09
CA ASN A 61 9.78 13.22 15.45
C ASN A 61 10.41 11.90 15.00
N GLY A 62 9.63 10.99 14.40
CA GLY A 62 10.09 9.70 13.89
C GLY A 62 10.18 9.66 12.35
N LYS A 63 11.21 8.98 11.84
CA LYS A 63 11.29 8.63 10.42
C LYS A 63 10.40 7.42 10.13
N LEU A 64 9.55 7.53 9.12
CA LEU A 64 8.61 6.50 8.69
C LEU A 64 8.87 6.14 7.22
N TRP A 65 9.00 4.86 6.93
CA TRP A 65 9.11 4.34 5.57
C TRP A 65 7.84 3.59 5.18
N ILE A 66 7.27 3.94 4.03
CA ILE A 66 6.17 3.20 3.41
C ILE A 66 6.78 2.30 2.34
N ARG A 67 6.69 0.98 2.51
CA ARG A 67 7.30 -0.01 1.61
C ARG A 67 6.36 -0.54 0.53
N ILE A 68 5.13 -0.05 0.50
CA ILE A 68 4.07 -0.48 -0.42
C ILE A 68 3.57 0.71 -1.23
N PHE A 69 3.19 0.47 -2.48
CA PHE A 69 2.70 1.50 -3.38
C PHE A 69 1.50 0.98 -4.18
N PRO A 70 0.40 1.74 -4.28
CA PRO A 70 -0.79 1.34 -5.02
C PRO A 70 -0.61 1.63 -6.52
N ASP A 71 0.09 0.74 -7.22
CA ASP A 71 0.33 0.84 -8.67
C ASP A 71 -0.84 0.33 -9.52
N LYS A 72 -1.64 -0.58 -8.98
CA LYS A 72 -2.69 -1.26 -9.71
C LYS A 72 -4.01 -0.49 -9.72
N VAL A 73 -4.50 -0.19 -10.92
CA VAL A 73 -5.80 0.44 -11.16
C VAL A 73 -6.96 -0.54 -10.96
N ILE A 74 -8.03 -0.09 -10.31
CA ILE A 74 -9.29 -0.83 -10.11
C ILE A 74 -10.43 0.00 -10.70
N THR A 75 -11.26 -0.62 -11.54
CA THR A 75 -12.42 0.02 -12.17
C THR A 75 -13.73 -0.44 -11.52
N LYS A 76 -14.73 0.45 -11.51
CA LYS A 76 -16.10 0.21 -11.05
C LYS A 76 -17.06 0.80 -12.09
N ARG A 77 -18.22 0.16 -12.30
CA ARG A 77 -19.33 0.74 -13.08
C ARG A 77 -20.09 1.75 -12.19
N ALA A 78 -20.80 2.69 -12.80
CA ALA A 78 -21.68 3.59 -12.08
C ALA A 78 -22.73 2.79 -11.29
N ALA A 79 -23.24 3.36 -10.20
CA ALA A 79 -24.50 2.89 -9.66
C ALA A 79 -25.60 3.27 -10.68
N GLU A 80 -26.60 2.39 -10.86
CA GLU A 80 -27.83 2.79 -11.56
C GLU A 80 -28.45 4.03 -10.92
#